data_AF-A0A1G3L7T6-F1
#
_entry.id   AF-A0A1G3L7T6-F1
#
_cell.length_a   1.000
_cell.length_b   1.000
_cell.length_c   1.000
_cell.angle_alpha   90.00
_cell.angle_beta   90.00
_cell.angle_gamma   90.00
#
_symmetry.space_group_name_H-M   'P 1'
#
loop_
_entity.id
_entity.type
_entity.pdbx_description
1 polymer ?
#
loop_
_entity_poly.entity_id
_entity_poly.type
_entity_poly.pdbx_seq_one_letter_code
_entity_poly.pdbx_strand_id
1 'polypeptide(L)'
;MRKQRTVFWIALFSLPFLAMILTSSLSKRRGLVDQVQILERETERMNRENDRLNRLVEGVQSDVLKELEVRKKLNYAKPGEVLVLFVSPSPVVTPSPEPSWWQRIFK
;
A
#
# COMPACT_ATOMS: atom_id res chain seq x y z
N MET A 1 18.75 -62.64 28.35
CA MET A 1 17.74 -62.51 27.27
C MET A 1 16.60 -61.51 27.56
N ARG A 2 16.00 -61.44 28.76
CA ARG A 2 14.89 -60.47 29.04
C ARG A 2 15.24 -58.99 28.79
N LYS A 3 16.46 -58.55 29.14
CA LYS A 3 16.93 -57.16 28.93
C LYS A 3 17.06 -56.77 27.44
N GLN A 4 17.38 -57.71 26.56
CA GLN A 4 17.45 -57.43 25.12
C GLN A 4 16.07 -57.24 24.49
N ARG A 5 15.06 -58.00 24.96
CA ARG A 5 13.67 -57.84 24.50
C ARG A 5 13.11 -56.47 24.89
N THR A 6 13.41 -55.96 26.08
CA THR A 6 12.94 -54.63 26.50
C THR A 6 13.60 -53.51 25.71
N VAL A 7 14.91 -53.61 25.43
CA VAL A 7 15.61 -52.63 24.57
C VAL A 7 15.04 -52.62 23.15
N PHE A 8 14.74 -53.80 22.60
CA PHE A 8 14.12 -53.91 21.28
C PHE A 8 12.75 -53.23 21.21
N TRP A 9 11.89 -53.43 22.21
CA TRP A 9 10.58 -52.78 22.26
C TRP A 9 10.67 -51.26 22.43
N ILE A 10 11.61 -50.77 23.23
CA ILE A 10 11.85 -49.32 23.40
C ILE A 10 12.32 -48.72 22.07
N ALA A 11 13.27 -49.36 21.39
CA ALA A 11 13.75 -48.92 20.08
C ALA A 11 12.61 -48.88 19.04
N LEU A 12 11.80 -49.93 18.98
CA LEU A 12 10.67 -50.05 18.06
C LEU A 12 9.64 -48.94 18.27
N PHE A 13 9.32 -48.59 19.52
CA PHE A 13 8.38 -47.52 19.84
C PHE A 13 8.97 -46.10 19.70
N SER A 14 10.29 -45.96 19.82
CA SER A 14 10.96 -44.66 19.60
C SER A 14 11.04 -44.27 18.12
N LEU A 15 11.06 -45.26 17.21
CA LEU A 15 11.19 -45.07 15.76
C LEU A 15 10.08 -44.20 15.13
N PRO A 16 8.78 -44.44 15.39
CA PRO A 16 7.71 -43.60 14.83
C PRO A 16 7.75 -42.16 15.38
N PHE A 17 8.19 -41.96 16.62
CA PHE A 17 8.34 -40.63 17.21
C PHE A 17 9.42 -39.81 16.48
N LEU A 18 10.58 -40.44 16.20
CA LEU A 18 11.63 -39.83 15.38
C LEU A 18 11.14 -39.53 13.95
N ALA A 19 10.42 -40.46 13.32
CA ALA A 19 9.88 -40.25 11.98
C ALA A 19 8.88 -39.06 11.92
N MET A 20 8.07 -38.88 12.96
CA MET A 20 7.14 -37.76 13.08
C MET A 20 7.87 -36.41 13.19
N ILE A 21 8.97 -36.34 13.95
CA ILE A 21 9.78 -35.13 14.09
C ILE A 21 10.43 -34.76 12.74
N LEU A 22 11.02 -35.73 12.03
CA LEU A 22 11.65 -35.46 10.74
C LEU A 22 10.66 -34.98 9.68
N THR A 23 9.49 -35.62 9.58
CA THR A 23 8.46 -35.22 8.59
C THR A 23 7.93 -33.80 8.84
N SER A 24 7.76 -33.41 10.10
CA SER A 24 7.33 -32.05 10.45
C SER A 24 8.33 -30.97 10.02
N SER A 25 9.64 -31.27 10.08
CA SER A 25 10.70 -30.33 9.73
C SER A 25 10.77 -30.04 8.22
N LEU A 26 10.50 -31.06 7.41
CA LEU A 26 10.50 -30.96 5.95
C LEU A 26 9.29 -30.19 5.42
N SER A 27 8.10 -30.42 6.00
CA SER A 27 6.90 -29.69 5.61
C SER A 27 6.99 -28.19 5.91
N LYS A 28 7.57 -27.80 7.05
CA LYS A 28 7.77 -26.39 7.40
C LYS A 28 8.73 -25.69 6.43
N ARG A 29 9.81 -26.34 6.04
CA ARG A 29 10.77 -25.79 5.07
C ARG A 29 10.13 -25.60 3.69
N ARG A 30 9.34 -26.57 3.22
CA ARG A 30 8.62 -26.44 1.95
C ARG A 30 7.60 -25.29 1.98
N GLY A 31 6.81 -25.16 3.04
CA GLY A 31 5.86 -24.06 3.19
C GLY A 31 6.52 -22.67 3.20
N LEU A 32 7.70 -22.54 3.81
CA LEU A 32 8.47 -21.30 3.77
C LEU A 32 8.99 -20.97 2.37
N VAL A 33 9.49 -21.96 1.63
CA VAL A 33 9.95 -21.77 0.25
C VAL A 33 8.80 -21.34 -0.66
N ASP A 34 7.64 -21.97 -0.52
CA ASP A 34 6.46 -21.61 -1.31
C ASP A 34 5.98 -20.19 -0.99
N GLN A 35 6.00 -19.79 0.28
CA GLN A 35 5.67 -18.42 0.70
C GLN A 35 6.66 -17.40 0.09
N VAL A 36 7.96 -17.66 0.16
CA VAL A 36 8.96 -16.77 -0.45
C VAL A 36 8.70 -16.63 -1.96
N GLN A 37 8.44 -17.73 -2.66
CA GLN A 37 8.16 -17.69 -4.09
C GLN A 37 6.87 -16.91 -4.41
N ILE A 38 5.84 -17.00 -3.57
CA ILE A 38 4.61 -16.20 -3.73
C ILE A 38 4.91 -14.71 -3.54
N LEU A 39 5.65 -14.34 -2.49
CA LEU A 39 6.03 -12.95 -2.25
C LEU A 39 6.91 -12.37 -3.37
N GLU A 40 7.84 -13.16 -3.91
CA GLU A 40 8.66 -12.75 -5.06
C GLU A 40 7.79 -12.45 -6.29
N ARG A 41 6.79 -13.29 -6.59
CA ARG A 41 5.86 -13.03 -7.70
C ARG A 41 4.99 -11.80 -7.45
N GLU A 42 4.54 -11.60 -6.22
CA GLU A 42 3.73 -10.44 -5.82
C GLU A 42 4.52 -9.13 -6.01
N THR A 43 5.77 -9.09 -5.55
CA THR A 43 6.68 -7.94 -5.70
C THR A 43 7.00 -7.66 -7.17
N GLU A 44 7.28 -8.69 -7.97
CA GLU A 44 7.51 -8.53 -9.41
C GLU A 44 6.25 -8.00 -10.14
N ARG A 45 5.05 -8.43 -9.71
CA ARG A 45 3.78 -7.91 -10.24
C ARG A 45 3.59 -6.44 -9.86
N MET A 46 3.83 -6.07 -8.60
CA MET A 46 3.72 -4.68 -8.15
C MET A 46 4.71 -3.77 -8.89
N ASN A 47 5.95 -4.19 -9.07
CA ASN A 47 6.96 -3.42 -9.79
C ASN A 47 6.54 -3.16 -11.25
N ARG A 48 6.05 -4.20 -11.94
CA ARG A 48 5.53 -4.05 -13.32
C ARG A 48 4.36 -3.06 -13.41
N GLU A 49 3.46 -3.09 -12.43
CA GLU A 49 2.34 -2.14 -12.40
C GLU A 49 2.81 -0.72 -12.09
N ASN A 50 3.77 -0.57 -11.18
CA ASN A 50 4.35 0.73 -10.87
C ASN A 50 5.05 1.34 -12.08
N ASP A 51 5.84 0.55 -12.82
CA ASP A 51 6.49 0.98 -14.07
C ASP A 51 5.45 1.38 -15.13
N ARG A 52 4.36 0.62 -15.25
CA ARG A 52 3.25 0.96 -16.15
C ARG A 52 2.61 2.29 -15.77
N LEU A 53 2.28 2.48 -14.50
CA LEU A 53 1.69 3.71 -13.99
C LEU A 53 2.63 4.90 -14.17
N ASN A 54 3.93 4.74 -13.90
CA ASN A 54 4.92 5.78 -14.13
C ASN A 54 4.97 6.21 -15.59
N ARG A 55 4.97 5.26 -16.54
CA ARG A 55 4.92 5.60 -17.98
C ARG A 55 3.63 6.33 -18.36
N LEU A 56 2.49 5.97 -17.77
CA LEU A 56 1.24 6.69 -17.99
C LEU A 56 1.30 8.10 -17.41
N VAL A 57 1.86 8.27 -16.22
CA VAL A 57 2.06 9.58 -15.59
C VAL A 57 3.01 10.44 -16.42
N GLU A 58 4.12 9.89 -16.91
CA GLU A 58 5.05 10.59 -17.79
C GLU A 58 4.38 10.99 -19.11
N GLY A 59 3.58 10.10 -19.71
CA GLY A 59 2.82 10.39 -20.93
C GLY A 59 1.74 11.45 -20.73
N VAL A 60 1.05 11.44 -19.59
CA VAL A 60 0.04 12.44 -19.23
C VAL A 60 0.69 13.77 -18.85
N GLN A 61 1.80 13.76 -18.11
CA GLN A 61 2.62 14.95 -17.83
C GLN A 61 3.44 15.44 -19.04
N SER A 62 3.13 14.98 -20.24
CA SER A 62 3.69 15.54 -21.47
C SER A 62 3.52 17.06 -21.50
N ASP A 63 4.47 17.72 -22.15
CA ASP A 63 4.67 19.17 -22.10
C ASP A 63 3.41 19.99 -22.41
N VAL A 64 2.42 19.43 -23.09
CA VAL A 64 1.13 20.04 -23.38
C VAL A 64 0.31 20.33 -22.11
N LEU A 65 0.24 19.41 -21.15
CA LEU A 65 -0.49 19.66 -19.90
C LEU A 65 0.27 20.62 -18.98
N LYS A 66 1.60 20.52 -18.94
CA LYS A 66 2.45 21.49 -18.22
C LYS A 66 2.29 22.89 -18.80
N GLU A 67 2.30 23.02 -20.13
CA GLU A 67 2.11 24.29 -20.81
C GLU A 67 0.71 24.86 -20.56
N LEU A 68 -0.34 24.03 -20.61
CA LEU A 68 -1.71 24.46 -20.30
C LEU A 68 -1.84 24.93 -18.84
N GLU A 69 -1.26 24.22 -17.89
CA GLU A 69 -1.32 24.58 -16.47
C GLU A 69 -0.53 25.87 -16.19
N VAL A 70 0.62 26.04 -16.82
CA VAL A 70 1.43 27.28 -16.76
C VAL A 70 0.68 28.45 -17.41
N ARG A 71 0.10 28.27 -18.60
CA ARG A 71 -0.71 29.30 -19.26
C ARG A 71 -1.90 29.73 -18.41
N LYS A 72 -2.57 28.77 -17.76
CA LYS A 72 -3.69 29.04 -16.85
C LYS A 72 -3.24 29.80 -15.60
N LYS A 73 -2.08 29.46 -15.01
CA LYS A 73 -1.53 30.16 -13.84
C LYS A 73 -1.02 31.58 -14.17
N LEU A 74 -0.48 31.77 -15.37
CA LEU A 74 0.06 33.05 -15.84
C LEU A 74 -0.95 33.93 -16.59
N ASN A 75 -2.22 33.49 -16.72
CA ASN A 75 -3.26 34.15 -17.51
C ASN A 75 -2.80 34.50 -18.94
N TYR A 76 -1.97 33.64 -19.53
CA TYR A 76 -1.35 33.91 -20.83
C TYR A 76 -2.21 33.35 -21.97
N ALA A 77 -2.78 34.24 -22.78
CA ALA A 77 -3.60 33.90 -23.96
C ALA A 77 -2.84 34.21 -25.25
N LYS A 78 -3.00 33.40 -26.30
CA LYS A 78 -2.37 33.66 -27.61
C LYS A 78 -3.05 34.86 -28.31
N PRO A 79 -2.35 35.56 -29.22
CA PRO A 79 -2.98 36.63 -30.01
C PRO A 79 -4.17 36.07 -30.80
N GLY A 80 -5.38 36.47 -30.43
CA GLY A 80 -6.65 36.01 -31.00
C GLY A 80 -7.61 35.29 -30.03
N GLU A 81 -7.19 34.99 -28.79
CA GLU A 81 -8.04 34.34 -27.78
C GLU A 81 -8.62 35.35 -26.76
N VAL A 82 -9.87 35.14 -26.34
CA VAL A 82 -10.57 35.98 -25.34
C VAL A 82 -10.45 35.33 -23.96
N LEU A 83 -9.70 35.97 -23.05
CA LEU A 83 -9.55 35.53 -21.67
C LEU A 83 -10.69 36.09 -20.79
N VAL A 84 -11.52 35.21 -20.21
CA VAL A 84 -12.59 35.60 -19.28
C VAL A 84 -12.13 35.35 -17.84
N LEU A 85 -11.80 36.44 -17.13
CA LEU A 85 -11.39 36.40 -15.73
C LEU A 85 -12.62 36.54 -14.82
N PHE A 86 -12.96 35.46 -14.11
CA PHE A 86 -13.95 35.50 -13.04
C PHE A 86 -13.29 35.99 -11.76
N VAL A 87 -13.44 37.28 -11.45
CA VAL A 87 -13.07 37.82 -10.14
C VAL A 87 -14.22 37.47 -9.19
N SER A 88 -14.06 36.42 -8.38
CA SER A 88 -15.01 36.17 -7.30
C SER A 88 -14.94 37.33 -6.30
N PRO A 89 -16.08 37.93 -5.90
CA PRO A 89 -16.06 38.94 -4.85
C PRO A 89 -15.47 38.31 -3.60
N SER A 90 -14.52 39.00 -2.96
CA SER A 90 -13.90 38.57 -1.70
C SER A 90 -14.99 38.09 -0.73
N PRO A 91 -14.78 36.96 -0.04
CA PRO A 91 -15.77 36.47 0.91
C PRO A 91 -16.01 37.58 1.93
N VAL A 92 -17.23 38.13 1.93
CA VAL A 92 -17.70 39.00 3.00
C VAL A 92 -17.54 38.18 4.27
N VAL A 93 -16.62 38.59 5.14
CA VAL A 93 -16.37 37.93 6.42
C VAL A 93 -17.65 38.07 7.22
N THR A 94 -18.48 37.04 7.22
CA THR A 94 -19.64 36.96 8.10
C THR A 94 -19.11 37.03 9.53
N PRO A 95 -19.42 38.08 10.31
CA PRO A 95 -18.93 38.16 11.67
C PRO A 95 -19.43 36.93 12.43
N SER A 96 -18.49 36.20 13.04
CA SER A 96 -18.78 35.07 13.92
C SER A 96 -19.75 35.54 14.99
N PRO A 97 -20.91 34.87 15.19
CA PRO A 97 -21.85 35.28 16.22
C PRO A 97 -21.15 35.23 17.58
N GLU A 98 -21.14 36.37 18.28
CA GLU A 98 -20.64 36.43 19.65
C GLU A 98 -21.46 35.46 20.51
N PRO A 99 -20.82 34.72 21.43
CA PRO A 99 -21.53 33.76 22.26
C PRO A 99 -22.59 34.49 23.08
N SER A 100 -23.85 34.08 22.89
CA SER A 100 -24.97 34.59 23.65
C SER A 100 -24.72 34.30 25.13
N TRP A 101 -24.89 35.32 25.97
CA TRP A 101 -24.53 35.36 27.39
C TRP A 101 -24.88 34.10 28.21
N TRP A 102 -25.96 33.39 27.86
CA TRP A 102 -26.34 32.12 28.48
C TRP A 102 -25.30 31.00 28.28
N GLN A 103 -24.61 30.96 27.14
CA GLN A 103 -23.53 30.00 26.87
C GLN A 103 -22.31 30.21 27.79
N ARG A 104 -22.19 31.39 28.40
CA ARG A 104 -21.13 31.71 29.35
C ARG A 104 -21.44 31.25 30.78
N ILE A 105 -22.71 30.97 31.10
CA ILE A 105 -23.16 30.58 32.44
C ILE A 105 -23.18 29.06 32.61
N PHE A 106 -23.42 28.31 31.53
CA PHE A 106 -23.50 26.85 31.55
C PHE A 106 -22.21 26.13 31.11
N LYS A 107 -21.07 26.84 31.12
CA LYS A 107 -19.73 26.27 30.88
C LYS A 107 -18.91 26.36 32.16
#